data_AF-A0A392S0M9-F1
#
_entry.id   AF-A0A392S0M9-F1
#
_cell.length_a   1.000
_cell.length_b   1.000
_cell.length_c   1.000
_cell.angle_alpha   90.00
_cell.angle_beta   90.00
_cell.angle_gamma   90.00
#
_symmetry.space_group_name_H-M   'P 1'
#
loop_
_entity.id
_entity.type
_entity.pdbx_description
1 polymer ?
#
loop_
_entity_poly.entity_id
_entity_poly.type
_entity_poly.pdbx_seq_one_letter_code
_entity_poly.pdbx_strand_id
1 'polypeptide(L)'
;HILENELRDKFFGGGEIGIVDIAAVFIAFWIPLIQEISGLQLLTAEKFPKRYKCSQEFLNHPIVKENIPPRDPLFAYFKAHYDSLIIASK
;
A
#
# COMPACT_ATOMS: atom_id res chain seq x y z
N HIS A 1 3.30 14.27 -3.12
CA HIS A 1 2.47 15.37 -2.58
C HIS A 1 1.07 15.44 -3.19
N ILE A 2 0.92 15.37 -4.53
CA ILE A 2 -0.34 15.58 -5.27
C ILE A 2 -1.54 14.84 -4.65
N LEU A 3 -1.49 13.51 -4.53
CA LEU A 3 -2.63 12.74 -4.00
C LEU A 3 -2.95 12.96 -2.49
N GLU A 4 -2.16 13.71 -1.72
CA GLU A 4 -2.45 13.91 -0.28
C GLU A 4 -3.60 14.91 -0.11
N ASN A 5 -3.69 15.83 -1.07
CA ASN A 5 -4.66 16.91 -1.09
C ASN A 5 -5.96 16.50 -1.81
N GLU A 6 -5.95 15.39 -2.55
CA GLU A 6 -7.10 14.87 -3.29
C GLU A 6 -8.04 14.00 -2.42
N LEU A 7 -7.65 13.71 -1.18
CA LEU A 7 -8.52 13.06 -0.20
C LEU A 7 -9.64 14.02 0.18
N ARG A 8 -10.87 13.68 -0.24
CA ARG A 8 -12.05 14.52 -0.01
C ARG A 8 -12.60 14.38 1.40
N ASP A 9 -12.75 13.14 1.87
CA ASP A 9 -13.19 12.82 3.23
C ASP A 9 -12.41 11.58 3.74
N LYS A 10 -13.09 10.47 4.04
CA LYS A 10 -12.46 9.19 4.41
C LYS A 10 -11.75 8.52 3.23
N PHE A 11 -12.30 8.71 2.03
CA PHE A 11 -11.84 8.15 0.77
C PHE A 11 -11.63 9.26 -0.27
N PHE A 12 -10.89 8.95 -1.36
CA PHE A 12 -10.80 9.80 -2.55
C PHE A 12 -12.16 10.01 -3.21
N GLY A 13 -13.03 8.99 -3.15
CA GLY A 13 -14.45 9.08 -3.52
C GLY A 13 -15.32 9.90 -2.57
N GLY A 14 -14.82 10.30 -1.39
CA GLY A 14 -15.59 10.97 -0.34
C GLY A 14 -16.07 9.98 0.73
N GLY A 15 -17.39 9.81 0.87
CA GLY A 15 -18.01 8.93 1.88
C GLY A 15 -18.07 7.45 1.48
N GLU A 16 -17.84 7.12 0.20
CA GLU A 16 -17.86 5.76 -0.34
C GLU A 16 -16.58 5.47 -1.14
N ILE A 17 -16.26 4.18 -1.31
CA ILE A 17 -15.07 3.72 -2.04
C ILE A 17 -15.27 3.98 -3.54
N GLY A 18 -14.40 4.80 -4.14
CA GLY A 18 -14.35 5.05 -5.57
C GLY A 18 -13.23 4.29 -6.29
N ILE A 19 -13.12 4.48 -7.61
CA ILE A 19 -12.08 3.81 -8.42
C ILE A 19 -10.65 4.21 -8.01
N VAL A 20 -10.46 5.45 -7.60
CA VAL A 20 -9.16 5.95 -7.10
C VAL A 20 -8.84 5.29 -5.77
N ASP A 21 -9.83 5.03 -4.93
CA ASP A 21 -9.65 4.27 -3.71
C ASP A 21 -9.20 2.85 -4.04
N ILE A 22 -9.86 2.16 -4.97
CA ILE A 22 -9.47 0.81 -5.44
C ILE A 22 -8.06 0.79 -6.06
N ALA A 23 -7.64 1.85 -6.76
CA ALA A 23 -6.26 1.95 -7.22
C ALA A 23 -5.29 2.20 -6.05
N ALA A 24 -5.68 3.03 -5.08
CA ALA A 24 -4.94 3.29 -3.86
C ALA A 24 -4.86 2.05 -2.95
N VAL A 25 -5.83 1.14 -3.00
CA VAL A 25 -5.84 -0.19 -2.34
C VAL A 25 -4.62 -1.01 -2.76
N PHE A 26 -4.38 -1.07 -4.06
CA PHE A 26 -3.22 -1.78 -4.60
C PHE A 26 -1.93 -1.17 -4.01
N ILE A 27 -1.83 0.15 -3.99
CA ILE A 27 -0.67 0.86 -3.44
C ILE A 27 -0.52 0.64 -1.93
N ALA A 28 -1.61 0.72 -1.16
CA ALA A 28 -1.64 0.54 0.29
C ALA A 28 -1.20 -0.86 0.71
N PHE A 29 -1.51 -1.88 -0.08
CA PHE A 29 -1.13 -3.26 0.17
C PHE A 29 0.35 -3.53 -0.15
N TRP A 30 0.83 -3.09 -1.32
CA TRP A 30 2.19 -3.40 -1.78
C TRP A 30 3.28 -2.51 -1.18
N ILE A 31 2.99 -1.25 -0.84
CA ILE A 31 4.02 -0.33 -0.34
C ILE A 31 4.68 -0.83 0.97
N PRO A 32 3.94 -1.26 2.00
CA PRO A 32 4.56 -1.80 3.22
C PRO A 32 5.47 -3.00 2.93
N LEU A 33 5.04 -3.88 2.03
CA LEU A 33 5.82 -5.05 1.58
C LEU A 33 7.13 -4.63 0.90
N ILE A 34 7.05 -3.67 -0.03
CA ILE A 34 8.21 -3.14 -0.76
C ILE A 34 9.17 -2.44 0.21
N GLN A 35 8.66 -1.67 1.15
CA GLN A 35 9.49 -1.00 2.17
C GLN A 35 10.28 -2.01 3.01
N GLU A 36 9.65 -3.11 3.42
CA GLU A 36 10.30 -4.16 4.19
C GLU A 36 11.35 -4.91 3.36
N ILE A 37 11.07 -5.20 2.09
CA ILE A 37 11.97 -5.92 1.19
C ILE A 37 13.20 -5.08 0.80
N SER A 38 12.99 -3.79 0.51
CA SER A 38 14.02 -2.88 0.00
C SER A 38 14.75 -2.08 1.08
N GLY A 39 14.23 -2.06 2.31
CA GLY A 39 14.71 -1.19 3.39
C GLY A 39 14.38 0.30 3.18
N LEU A 40 13.55 0.65 2.20
CA LEU A 40 13.16 2.03 1.91
C LEU A 40 11.97 2.48 2.76
N GLN A 41 11.85 3.79 2.98
CA GLN A 41 10.70 4.39 3.65
C GLN A 41 9.94 5.31 2.69
N LEU A 42 8.91 4.75 2.04
CA LEU A 42 8.14 5.42 0.98
C LEU A 42 6.86 6.09 1.54
N LEU A 43 6.09 5.38 2.35
CA LEU A 43 4.84 5.83 2.98
C LEU A 43 4.97 5.73 4.51
N THR A 44 5.45 6.79 5.13
CA THR A 44 5.52 6.88 6.59
C THR A 44 4.40 7.76 7.13
N ALA A 45 3.96 7.49 8.37
CA ALA A 45 2.97 8.31 9.06
C ALA A 45 3.41 9.78 9.21
N GLU A 46 4.72 10.03 9.36
CA GLU A 46 5.29 11.37 9.49
C GLU A 46 5.23 12.16 8.17
N LYS A 47 5.52 11.51 7.03
CA LYS A 47 5.55 12.18 5.72
C LYS A 47 4.17 12.25 5.06
N PHE A 48 3.32 11.26 5.28
CA PHE A 48 2.02 11.09 4.60
C PHE A 48 0.94 10.63 5.59
N PRO A 49 0.58 11.45 6.58
CA PRO A 49 -0.31 11.03 7.68
C PRO A 49 -1.70 10.61 7.21
N LYS A 50 -2.30 11.29 6.21
CA LYS A 50 -3.67 10.96 5.77
C LYS A 50 -3.68 9.68 4.95
N ARG A 51 -2.71 9.50 4.03
CA ARG A 51 -2.59 8.25 3.26
C ARG A 51 -2.23 7.06 4.13
N TYR A 52 -1.36 7.26 5.12
CA TYR A 52 -1.02 6.22 6.09
C TYR A 52 -2.26 5.81 6.89
N LYS A 53 -3.06 6.76 7.37
CA LYS A 53 -4.31 6.45 8.07
C LYS A 53 -5.32 5.74 7.17
N CYS A 54 -5.53 6.24 5.94
CA CYS A 54 -6.42 5.64 4.95
C CYS A 54 -6.02 4.19 4.62
N SER A 55 -4.72 3.90 4.47
CA SER A 55 -4.24 2.53 4.22
C SER A 55 -4.56 1.59 5.38
N GLN A 56 -4.38 2.05 6.64
CA GLN A 56 -4.74 1.25 7.81
C GLN A 56 -6.25 1.01 7.93
N GLU A 57 -7.08 2.01 7.67
CA GLU A 57 -8.53 1.86 7.69
C GLU A 57 -9.02 0.90 6.61
N PHE A 58 -8.42 0.95 5.42
CA PHE A 58 -8.74 0.05 4.32
C PHE A 58 -8.37 -1.40 4.62
N LEU A 59 -7.13 -1.67 5.08
CA LEU A 59 -6.70 -3.02 5.46
C LEU A 59 -7.55 -3.60 6.61
N ASN A 60 -8.23 -2.75 7.38
CA ASN A 60 -9.14 -3.15 8.43
C ASN A 60 -10.60 -3.32 7.98
N HIS A 61 -10.94 -2.97 6.73
CA HIS A 61 -12.29 -3.13 6.20
C HIS A 61 -12.65 -4.62 6.07
N PRO A 62 -13.87 -5.06 6.49
CA PRO A 62 -14.24 -6.48 6.53
C PRO A 62 -14.04 -7.22 5.21
N ILE A 63 -14.57 -6.67 4.11
CA ILE A 63 -14.45 -7.25 2.76
C ILE A 63 -12.97 -7.42 2.36
N VAL A 64 -12.12 -6.47 2.75
CA VAL A 64 -10.71 -6.47 2.39
C VAL A 64 -9.97 -7.55 3.17
N LYS A 65 -10.23 -7.66 4.48
CA LYS A 65 -9.65 -8.71 5.32
C LYS A 65 -9.99 -10.11 4.84
N GLU A 66 -11.21 -10.30 4.32
CA GLU A 66 -11.66 -11.59 3.80
C GLU A 66 -11.02 -11.94 2.44
N ASN A 67 -10.59 -10.94 1.66
CA ASN A 67 -10.10 -11.13 0.29
C ASN A 67 -8.59 -10.87 0.12
N ILE A 68 -7.88 -10.45 1.16
CA ILE A 68 -6.45 -10.19 1.08
C ILE A 68 -5.68 -11.52 0.98
N PRO A 69 -4.74 -11.63 0.01
CA PRO A 69 -3.90 -12.81 -0.10
C PRO A 69 -2.92 -12.91 1.09
N PRO A 70 -2.51 -14.13 1.50
CA PRO A 70 -1.63 -14.33 2.64
C PRO A 70 -0.30 -13.58 2.50
N ARG A 71 0.17 -12.94 3.57
CA ARG A 71 1.36 -12.09 3.55
C ARG A 71 2.65 -12.86 3.28
N ASP A 72 2.87 -13.99 3.94
CA ASP A 72 4.17 -14.68 3.89
C ASP A 72 4.53 -15.21 2.49
N PRO A 73 3.61 -15.88 1.74
CA PRO A 73 3.90 -16.30 0.38
C PRO A 73 4.20 -15.13 -0.56
N LEU A 74 3.49 -14.01 -0.39
CA LEU A 74 3.73 -12.79 -1.16
C LEU A 74 5.09 -12.19 -0.83
N PHE A 75 5.42 -12.09 0.45
CA PHE A 75 6.71 -11.58 0.88
C PHE A 75 7.85 -12.39 0.26
N ALA A 76 7.79 -13.72 0.34
CA ALA A 76 8.78 -14.60 -0.26
C ALA A 76 8.91 -14.39 -1.78
N TYR A 77 7.78 -14.32 -2.50
CA TYR A 77 7.76 -14.08 -3.94
C TYR A 77 8.40 -12.74 -4.33
N PHE A 78 7.98 -11.65 -3.69
CA PHE A 78 8.48 -10.32 -4.01
C PHE A 78 9.94 -10.12 -3.57
N LYS A 79 10.36 -10.73 -2.45
CA LYS A 79 11.75 -10.69 -2.01
C LYS A 79 12.67 -11.38 -3.02
N ALA A 80 12.28 -12.56 -3.50
CA ALA A 80 13.03 -13.28 -4.53
C ALA A 80 13.14 -12.49 -5.84
N HIS A 81 12.03 -11.87 -6.27
CA HIS A 81 12.03 -10.98 -7.44
C HIS A 81 12.94 -9.77 -7.26
N TYR A 82 12.86 -9.09 -6.12
CA TYR A 82 13.69 -7.93 -5.80
C TYR A 82 15.18 -8.28 -5.78
N ASP A 83 15.54 -9.40 -5.14
CA ASP A 83 16.93 -9.87 -5.08
C ASP A 83 17.47 -10.20 -6.49
N SER A 84 16.64 -10.83 -7.33
CA SER A 84 17.01 -11.08 -8.73
C SER A 84 17.23 -9.79 -9.52
N LEU A 85 16.39 -8.78 -9.34
CA LEU A 85 16.55 -7.48 -9.99
C LEU A 85 17.83 -6.77 -9.52
N ILE A 86 18.13 -6.82 -8.22
CA ILE A 86 19.38 -6.27 -7.68
C ILE A 86 20.60 -6.99 -8.26
N ILE A 87 20.58 -8.33 -8.33
CA ILE A 87 21.68 -9.11 -8.89
C ILE A 87 21.90 -8.75 -10.36
N ALA A 88 20.82 -8.62 -11.15
CA ALA A 88 20.91 -8.25 -12.56
C ALA A 88 21.36 -6.79 -12.80
N SER A 89 21.28 -5.93 -11.78
CA SER A 89 21.73 -4.53 -11.84
C SER A 89 23.20 -4.32 -11.47
N LYS A 90 23.91 -5.39 -11.06
CA LYS A 90 25.36 -5.40 -10.81
C LYS A 90 26.11 -5.88 -12.04
#